data_AF-I9NMQ8-F1
#
_entry.id   AF-I9NMQ8-F1
#
_cell.length_a   1.000
_cell.length_b   1.000
_cell.length_c   1.000
_cell.angle_alpha   90.00
_cell.angle_beta   90.00
_cell.angle_gamma   90.00
#
_symmetry.space_group_name_H-M   'P 1'
#
loop_
_entity.id
_entity.type
_entity.pdbx_description
1 polymer ?
#
loop_
_entity_poly.entity_id
_entity_poly.type
_entity_poly.pdbx_seq_one_letter_code
_entity_poly.pdbx_strand_id
1 'polypeptide(L)'
;MPYIKGKATSLQDLLDKTVAWATDTEIHGDDAWELVRNDPWPRGTIFKAKGVNGINSCYIGIMLVTHVKGESYRNWLLQTKNLLRHFVTIPSLFLDTSAIIHTNGADNFDVLKDKLDATKGRNNYKLYDIDIVNTSGTSLAFGVFKQYNDGLDWHEQPGCIEFGDLGQYPMYYSITGGHTNVAPPLYPGVGYPGFGMPSGEPLSGYFDYWLTKDASRITIVIKNREQWDMGHAGMLIPFHANMQYAFPAIAAGSCTGLRTVGSSDVSGVTKGSKIDYSYNSNDMSRSMPCAPCINTGTKTPEHSQLSLCLPDGKWNFFSNWTQEFKTNSSSGTYFTYERPVRTVTGNMLKPTRKDLTQVSTILGDDTTITIEPLELFQENTSQGSTNMLGRIWNMYWPGDPYNRYGEVEINNQPYLLLPNCWEERAWHLPSFNKFETPENLLATSKEIIKYGKQFKMLIRLEE
;
A
#
# COMPACT_ATOMS: atom_id res chain seq x y z
N MET A 1 0.13 10.33 27.46
CA MET A 1 0.73 8.97 27.37
C MET A 1 1.41 8.84 26.02
N PRO A 2 2.64 8.31 25.95
CA PRO A 2 3.42 8.16 24.72
C PRO A 2 2.80 7.19 23.69
N TYR A 3 2.02 6.20 24.14
CA TYR A 3 1.22 5.33 23.29
C TYR A 3 -0.06 4.88 24.03
N ILE A 4 -1.01 4.32 23.29
CA ILE A 4 -2.14 3.58 23.86
C ILE A 4 -2.33 2.23 23.17
N LYS A 5 -2.93 1.28 23.89
CA LYS A 5 -3.36 -0.01 23.35
C LYS A 5 -4.79 -0.31 23.73
N GLY A 6 -5.48 -1.09 22.91
CA GLY A 6 -6.86 -1.46 23.19
C GLY A 6 -7.42 -2.47 22.21
N LYS A 7 -8.74 -2.55 22.17
CA LYS A 7 -9.50 -3.40 21.26
C LYS A 7 -10.42 -2.55 20.41
N ALA A 8 -10.54 -2.87 19.12
CA ALA A 8 -11.51 -2.25 18.23
C ALA A 8 -12.38 -3.30 17.55
N THR A 9 -13.65 -2.97 17.32
CA THR A 9 -14.65 -3.88 16.72
C THR A 9 -14.71 -3.76 15.20
N SER A 10 -14.17 -2.69 14.64
CA SER A 10 -14.09 -2.42 13.20
C SER A 10 -12.99 -1.40 12.90
N LEU A 11 -12.63 -1.22 11.63
CA LEU A 11 -11.72 -0.14 11.23
C LEU A 11 -12.31 1.25 11.44
N GLN A 12 -13.64 1.40 11.41
CA GLN A 12 -14.30 2.65 11.77
C GLN A 12 -14.11 2.95 13.27
N ASP A 13 -14.38 1.96 14.13
CA ASP A 13 -14.17 2.10 15.59
C ASP A 13 -12.69 2.40 15.92
N LEU A 14 -11.75 1.78 15.20
CA LEU A 14 -10.32 2.11 15.32
C LEU A 14 -10.03 3.57 14.91
N LEU A 15 -10.60 4.04 13.78
CA LEU A 15 -10.44 5.41 13.31
C LEU A 15 -11.01 6.40 14.32
N ASP A 16 -12.19 6.15 14.86
CA ASP A 16 -12.84 7.00 15.87
C ASP A 16 -11.99 7.08 17.14
N LYS A 17 -11.45 5.95 17.61
CA LYS A 17 -10.49 5.90 18.74
C LYS A 17 -9.19 6.63 18.44
N THR A 18 -8.70 6.54 17.20
CA THR A 18 -7.50 7.25 16.76
C THR A 18 -7.73 8.76 16.76
N VAL A 19 -8.88 9.22 16.25
CA VAL A 19 -9.27 10.64 16.26
C VAL A 19 -9.37 11.15 17.69
N ALA A 20 -10.11 10.44 18.55
CA ALA A 20 -10.31 10.83 19.94
C ALA A 20 -8.97 10.95 20.68
N TRP A 21 -8.09 9.96 20.52
CA TRP A 21 -6.79 9.97 21.18
C TRP A 21 -5.83 11.02 20.61
N ALA A 22 -5.66 11.11 19.30
CA ALA A 22 -4.67 12.00 18.69
C ALA A 22 -4.95 13.49 18.90
N THR A 23 -6.21 13.84 19.18
CA THR A 23 -6.68 15.22 19.39
C THR A 23 -6.83 15.58 20.87
N ASP A 24 -6.58 14.63 21.77
CA ASP A 24 -6.76 14.84 23.21
C ASP A 24 -5.64 15.73 23.79
N THR A 25 -6.03 16.96 24.17
CA THR A 25 -5.13 17.96 24.76
C THR A 25 -4.71 17.63 26.18
N GLU A 26 -5.47 16.83 26.92
CA GLU A 26 -5.08 16.38 28.26
C GLU A 26 -3.98 15.32 28.20
N ILE A 27 -4.00 14.48 27.15
CA ILE A 27 -3.00 13.43 26.94
C ILE A 27 -1.72 13.97 26.28
N HIS A 28 -1.86 14.88 25.30
CA HIS A 28 -0.76 15.31 24.43
C HIS A 28 -0.31 16.76 24.61
N GLY A 29 -1.03 17.59 25.37
CA GLY A 29 -0.70 19.00 25.55
C GLY A 29 -0.52 19.72 24.22
N ASP A 30 0.61 20.41 24.06
CA ASP A 30 0.96 21.17 22.85
C ASP A 30 1.13 20.29 21.60
N ASP A 31 1.31 18.97 21.76
CA ASP A 31 1.46 18.03 20.65
C ASP A 31 0.14 17.37 20.25
N ALA A 32 -0.99 17.75 20.85
CA ALA A 32 -2.31 17.37 20.36
C ALA A 32 -2.52 17.88 18.94
N TRP A 33 -3.08 17.04 18.07
CA TRP A 33 -3.36 17.43 16.69
C TRP A 33 -4.71 18.11 16.58
N GLU A 34 -4.86 18.99 15.59
CA GLU A 34 -6.13 19.64 15.28
C GLU A 34 -6.88 18.78 14.26
N LEU A 35 -8.11 18.35 14.58
CA LEU A 35 -8.98 17.69 13.61
C LEU A 35 -9.56 18.75 12.66
N VAL A 36 -9.12 18.72 11.40
CA VAL A 36 -9.59 19.66 10.37
C VAL A 36 -10.84 19.16 9.67
N ARG A 37 -10.92 17.84 9.43
CA ARG A 37 -12.04 17.20 8.74
C ARG A 37 -12.21 15.76 9.17
N ASN A 38 -13.45 15.30 9.25
CA ASN A 38 -13.78 13.88 9.43
C ASN A 38 -14.99 13.52 8.54
N ASP A 39 -14.73 13.31 7.25
CA ASP A 39 -15.76 13.04 6.26
C ASP A 39 -15.64 11.59 5.73
N PRO A 40 -16.73 10.98 5.25
CA PRO A 40 -16.66 9.67 4.62
C PRO A 40 -15.80 9.71 3.35
N TRP A 41 -15.49 8.52 2.83
CA TRP A 41 -14.90 8.35 1.51
C TRP A 41 -15.66 9.18 0.45
N PRO A 42 -14.96 9.86 -0.48
CA PRO A 42 -13.52 9.84 -0.73
C PRO A 42 -12.72 10.96 -0.02
N ARG A 43 -13.30 11.63 0.99
CA ARG A 43 -12.66 12.80 1.62
C ARG A 43 -11.86 12.43 2.87
N GLY A 44 -12.30 11.44 3.63
CA GLY A 44 -11.58 10.88 4.77
C GLY A 44 -11.32 11.88 5.91
N THR A 45 -10.56 11.41 6.89
CA THR A 45 -10.16 12.16 8.09
C THR A 45 -8.84 12.89 7.83
N ILE A 46 -8.78 14.18 8.18
CA ILE A 46 -7.60 15.03 8.03
C ILE A 46 -7.29 15.70 9.36
N PHE A 47 -6.06 15.49 9.83
CA PHE A 47 -5.47 16.18 10.96
C PHE A 47 -4.51 17.24 10.48
N LYS A 48 -4.35 18.31 11.24
CA LYS A 48 -3.24 19.25 11.14
C LYS A 48 -2.31 19.02 12.32
N ALA A 49 -1.06 18.75 11.98
CA ALA A 49 0.02 18.41 12.89
C ALA A 49 1.17 19.41 12.73
N LYS A 50 2.14 19.38 13.65
CA LYS A 50 3.36 20.17 13.53
C LYS A 50 4.27 19.55 12.46
N GLY A 51 4.96 20.38 11.70
CA GLY A 51 6.04 19.97 10.82
C GLY A 51 7.32 19.64 11.61
N VAL A 52 8.36 19.16 10.91
CA VAL A 52 9.62 18.68 11.52
C VAL A 52 10.27 19.70 12.47
N ASN A 53 10.16 20.99 12.18
CA ASN A 53 10.77 22.07 12.96
C ASN A 53 9.82 22.71 13.99
N GLY A 54 8.59 22.21 14.14
CA GLY A 54 7.59 22.77 15.04
C GLY A 54 6.98 24.11 14.61
N ILE A 55 7.50 24.76 13.55
CA ILE A 55 7.05 26.08 13.08
C ILE A 55 5.99 25.93 11.98
N ASN A 56 6.24 25.05 11.02
CA ASN A 56 5.31 24.80 9.93
C ASN A 56 4.27 23.77 10.34
N SER A 57 3.13 23.71 9.64
CA SER A 57 2.17 22.61 9.76
C SER A 57 2.38 21.59 8.64
N CYS A 58 2.04 20.34 8.94
CA CYS A 58 1.72 19.32 7.94
C CYS A 58 0.30 18.81 8.20
N TYR A 59 -0.28 18.13 7.21
CA TYR A 59 -1.59 17.53 7.34
C TYR A 59 -1.47 16.03 7.17
N ILE A 60 -2.10 15.27 8.06
CA ILE A 60 -2.04 13.81 8.07
C ILE A 60 -3.44 13.29 7.75
N GLY A 61 -3.51 12.47 6.71
CA GLY A 61 -4.75 11.88 6.22
C GLY A 61 -4.84 10.40 6.59
N ILE A 62 -6.02 10.02 7.07
CA ILE A 62 -6.42 8.62 7.21
C ILE A 62 -7.79 8.46 6.52
N MET A 63 -7.87 7.60 5.51
CA MET A 63 -9.11 7.36 4.79
C MET A 63 -9.57 5.93 4.99
N LEU A 64 -10.74 5.78 5.58
CA LEU A 64 -11.48 4.52 5.58
C LEU A 64 -12.09 4.27 4.20
N VAL A 65 -11.82 3.11 3.62
CA VAL A 65 -12.37 2.70 2.33
C VAL A 65 -13.02 1.33 2.46
N THR A 66 -14.30 1.24 2.12
CA THR A 66 -14.99 -0.06 2.00
C THR A 66 -15.08 -0.43 0.52
N HIS A 67 -14.63 -1.65 0.23
CA HIS A 67 -14.63 -2.23 -1.11
C HIS A 67 -15.59 -3.42 -1.13
N VAL A 68 -16.64 -3.32 -1.93
CA VAL A 68 -17.60 -4.39 -2.20
C VAL A 68 -17.39 -4.86 -3.63
N LYS A 69 -17.01 -6.13 -3.79
CA LYS A 69 -16.81 -6.77 -5.08
C LYS A 69 -18.06 -6.63 -5.95
N GLY A 70 -17.87 -6.22 -7.20
CA GLY A 70 -18.92 -6.01 -8.18
C GLY A 70 -19.72 -4.71 -8.01
N GLU A 71 -19.51 -3.97 -6.91
CA GLU A 71 -20.37 -2.84 -6.54
C GLU A 71 -19.58 -1.53 -6.40
N SER A 72 -18.63 -1.42 -5.47
CA SER A 72 -18.04 -0.12 -5.10
C SER A 72 -17.42 0.61 -6.29
N TYR A 73 -16.54 -0.05 -7.04
CA TYR A 73 -15.90 0.56 -8.19
C TYR A 73 -16.87 0.78 -9.34
N ARG A 74 -17.76 -0.18 -9.60
CA ARG A 74 -18.77 -0.08 -10.66
C ARG A 74 -19.68 1.12 -10.45
N ASN A 75 -20.23 1.26 -9.24
CA ASN A 75 -21.14 2.36 -8.88
C ASN A 75 -20.45 3.72 -8.96
N TRP A 76 -19.15 3.78 -8.63
CA TRP A 76 -18.35 4.99 -8.78
C TRP A 76 -18.05 5.30 -10.24
N LEU A 77 -17.49 4.37 -11.01
CA LEU A 77 -17.09 4.62 -12.40
C LEU A 77 -18.29 4.99 -13.26
N LEU A 78 -19.42 4.28 -13.10
CA LEU A 78 -20.66 4.49 -13.85
C LEU A 78 -21.47 5.70 -13.36
N GLN A 79 -20.83 6.71 -12.76
CA GLN A 79 -21.42 8.04 -12.65
C GLN A 79 -21.04 8.84 -13.90
N THR A 80 -21.99 9.56 -14.51
CA THR A 80 -21.75 10.35 -15.74
C THR A 80 -20.52 11.25 -15.62
N LYS A 81 -20.34 11.90 -14.45
CA LYS A 81 -19.18 12.76 -14.17
C LYS A 81 -17.84 12.01 -14.23
N ASN A 82 -17.79 10.77 -13.76
CA ASN A 82 -16.56 9.98 -13.68
C ASN A 82 -16.21 9.33 -15.01
N LEU A 83 -17.22 8.86 -15.76
CA LEU A 83 -17.03 8.44 -17.16
C LEU A 83 -16.46 9.59 -18.01
N LEU A 84 -17.06 10.78 -17.93
CA LEU A 84 -16.57 11.95 -18.65
C LEU A 84 -15.13 12.32 -18.24
N ARG A 85 -14.86 12.36 -16.93
CA ARG A 85 -13.57 12.82 -16.40
C ARG A 85 -12.43 11.85 -16.68
N HIS A 86 -12.67 10.55 -16.56
CA HIS A 86 -11.60 9.55 -16.50
C HIS A 86 -11.59 8.55 -17.65
N PHE A 87 -12.74 8.29 -18.27
CA PHE A 87 -12.82 7.34 -19.38
C PHE A 87 -12.76 8.05 -20.72
N VAL A 88 -13.66 9.02 -20.95
CA VAL A 88 -13.76 9.73 -22.23
C VAL A 88 -12.48 10.51 -22.56
N THR A 89 -11.76 10.98 -21.56
CA THR A 89 -10.50 11.74 -21.73
C THR A 89 -9.29 10.86 -22.06
N ILE A 90 -9.43 9.53 -22.07
CA ILE A 90 -8.32 8.63 -22.37
C ILE A 90 -7.86 8.85 -23.82
N PRO A 91 -6.60 9.28 -24.06
CA PRO A 91 -6.14 9.67 -25.40
C PRO A 91 -6.26 8.56 -26.45
N SER A 92 -6.15 7.29 -26.04
CA SER A 92 -6.27 6.13 -26.93
C SER A 92 -7.70 5.85 -27.40
N LEU A 93 -8.71 6.44 -26.76
CA LEU A 93 -10.11 6.26 -27.16
C LEU A 93 -10.55 7.25 -28.26
N PHE A 94 -9.75 8.30 -28.53
CA PHE A 94 -10.05 9.38 -29.49
C PHE A 94 -11.44 10.01 -29.30
N LEU A 95 -11.97 9.99 -28.08
CA LEU A 95 -13.25 10.61 -27.76
C LEU A 95 -12.99 12.09 -27.50
N ASP A 96 -13.07 12.90 -28.56
CA ASP A 96 -12.90 14.34 -28.46
C ASP A 96 -14.07 14.92 -27.64
N THR A 97 -13.99 14.94 -26.31
CA THR A 97 -14.89 15.61 -25.34
C THR A 97 -16.40 15.58 -25.66
N SER A 98 -16.87 14.58 -26.42
CA SER A 98 -18.19 14.62 -27.03
C SER A 98 -19.25 14.43 -25.96
N ALA A 99 -20.26 15.29 -25.97
CA ALA A 99 -21.42 15.16 -25.10
C ALA A 99 -21.89 13.70 -25.08
N ILE A 100 -21.85 13.09 -23.89
CA ILE A 100 -22.30 11.71 -23.69
C ILE A 100 -23.76 11.71 -23.26
N ILE A 101 -24.52 10.74 -23.73
CA ILE A 101 -25.83 10.41 -23.19
C ILE A 101 -25.65 9.15 -22.34
N HIS A 102 -25.84 9.29 -21.04
CA HIS A 102 -25.61 8.23 -20.07
C HIS A 102 -26.55 8.39 -18.88
N THR A 103 -27.06 7.26 -18.39
CA THR A 103 -27.85 7.17 -17.16
C THR A 103 -26.95 6.59 -16.07
N ASN A 104 -26.85 7.27 -14.92
CA ASN A 104 -26.01 6.79 -13.81
C ASN A 104 -26.29 5.31 -13.48
N GLY A 105 -25.22 4.51 -13.40
CA GLY A 105 -25.26 3.07 -13.15
C GLY A 105 -25.38 2.19 -14.41
N ALA A 106 -25.64 2.76 -15.59
CA ALA A 106 -25.66 2.00 -16.84
C ALA A 106 -24.25 1.65 -17.29
N ASP A 107 -24.04 0.43 -17.77
CA ASP A 107 -22.76 0.02 -18.38
C ASP A 107 -22.64 0.35 -19.87
N ASN A 108 -23.67 1.01 -20.42
CA ASN A 108 -23.68 1.53 -21.77
C ASN A 108 -23.87 3.05 -21.79
N PHE A 109 -23.27 3.70 -22.78
CA PHE A 109 -23.41 5.12 -23.00
C PHE A 109 -23.25 5.45 -24.48
N ASP A 110 -23.90 6.51 -24.92
CA ASP A 110 -23.75 7.00 -26.28
C ASP A 110 -22.79 8.19 -26.31
N VAL A 111 -21.83 8.15 -27.22
CA VAL A 111 -20.98 9.30 -27.53
C VAL A 111 -21.49 9.91 -28.83
N LEU A 112 -21.87 11.19 -28.78
CA LEU A 112 -22.35 11.90 -29.97
C LEU A 112 -21.22 12.11 -30.98
N LYS A 113 -21.52 11.90 -32.27
CA LYS A 113 -20.57 12.17 -33.36
C LYS A 113 -20.37 13.67 -33.58
N ASP A 114 -21.37 14.49 -33.25
CA ASP A 114 -21.32 15.95 -33.23
C ASP A 114 -21.87 16.44 -31.88
N LYS A 115 -21.07 17.24 -31.15
CA LYS A 115 -21.42 17.78 -29.84
C LYS A 115 -22.61 18.72 -29.85
N LEU A 116 -22.86 19.36 -30.99
CA LEU A 116 -23.88 20.40 -31.14
C LEU A 116 -25.15 19.89 -31.82
N ASP A 117 -25.14 18.66 -32.33
CA ASP A 117 -26.25 18.10 -33.10
C ASP A 117 -26.45 16.60 -32.83
N ALA A 118 -27.41 16.29 -31.95
CA ALA A 118 -27.76 14.92 -31.57
C ALA A 118 -28.36 14.09 -32.73
N THR A 119 -28.69 14.71 -33.88
CA THR A 119 -29.27 14.02 -35.04
C THR A 119 -28.23 13.44 -35.99
N LYS A 120 -26.95 13.86 -35.90
CA LYS A 120 -25.84 13.36 -36.75
C LYS A 120 -25.29 11.98 -36.36
N GLY A 121 -26.01 11.28 -35.49
CA GLY A 121 -25.71 9.92 -35.08
C GLY A 121 -24.83 9.81 -33.84
N ARG A 122 -24.78 8.59 -33.31
CA ARG A 122 -24.12 8.25 -32.03
C ARG A 122 -23.39 6.93 -32.14
N ASN A 123 -22.31 6.79 -31.39
CA ASN A 123 -21.63 5.53 -31.17
C ASN A 123 -22.03 5.00 -29.79
N ASN A 124 -22.55 3.78 -29.72
CA ASN A 124 -22.89 3.14 -28.45
C ASN A 124 -21.66 2.42 -27.91
N TYR A 125 -21.23 2.77 -26.70
CA TYR A 125 -20.15 2.12 -25.99
C TYR A 125 -20.75 1.24 -24.91
N LYS A 126 -20.22 0.02 -24.75
CA LYS A 126 -20.54 -0.85 -23.63
C LYS A 126 -19.27 -1.26 -22.89
N LEU A 127 -19.29 -1.16 -21.56
CA LEU A 127 -18.20 -1.54 -20.67
C LEU A 127 -18.39 -2.97 -20.15
N TYR A 128 -17.29 -3.70 -20.02
CA TYR A 128 -17.23 -5.09 -19.54
C TYR A 128 -16.10 -5.24 -18.53
N ASP A 129 -16.24 -6.22 -17.63
CA ASP A 129 -15.27 -6.53 -16.57
C ASP A 129 -14.81 -5.30 -15.79
N ILE A 130 -15.76 -4.41 -15.49
CA ILE A 130 -15.53 -3.12 -14.83
C ILE A 130 -14.89 -3.30 -13.44
N ASP A 131 -15.07 -4.46 -12.80
CA ASP A 131 -14.69 -4.63 -11.40
C ASP A 131 -13.17 -4.82 -11.18
N ILE A 132 -12.59 -3.86 -10.46
CA ILE A 132 -11.20 -3.91 -10.01
C ILE A 132 -11.05 -4.54 -8.62
N VAL A 133 -12.14 -4.91 -7.94
CA VAL A 133 -12.09 -5.54 -6.61
C VAL A 133 -12.06 -7.05 -6.77
N ASN A 134 -11.03 -7.71 -6.25
CA ASN A 134 -10.93 -9.16 -6.25
C ASN A 134 -11.77 -9.79 -5.13
N THR A 135 -11.69 -9.20 -3.93
CA THR A 135 -12.35 -9.66 -2.70
C THR A 135 -12.87 -8.45 -1.92
N SER A 136 -14.09 -8.54 -1.40
CA SER A 136 -14.65 -7.49 -0.55
C SER A 136 -13.87 -7.33 0.76
N GLY A 137 -13.75 -6.10 1.24
CA GLY A 137 -13.01 -5.77 2.47
C GLY A 137 -13.07 -4.28 2.80
N THR A 138 -12.42 -3.90 3.89
CA THR A 138 -12.30 -2.51 4.32
C THR A 138 -10.85 -2.19 4.62
N SER A 139 -10.40 -0.97 4.36
CA SER A 139 -9.03 -0.53 4.58
C SER A 139 -8.93 0.86 5.19
N LEU A 140 -7.78 1.14 5.81
CA LEU A 140 -7.31 2.47 6.18
C LEU A 140 -6.11 2.79 5.29
N ALA A 141 -6.26 3.79 4.42
CA ALA A 141 -5.20 4.36 3.60
C ALA A 141 -4.59 5.58 4.29
N PHE A 142 -3.28 5.77 4.15
CA PHE A 142 -2.52 6.81 4.85
C PHE A 142 -1.88 7.80 3.87
N GLY A 143 -1.99 9.09 4.17
CA GLY A 143 -1.44 10.17 3.34
C GLY A 143 -0.91 11.33 4.18
N VAL A 144 -0.05 12.15 3.58
CA VAL A 144 0.52 13.35 4.23
C VAL A 144 0.55 14.50 3.23
N PHE A 145 0.15 15.69 3.66
CA PHE A 145 -0.05 16.84 2.77
C PHE A 145 0.64 18.08 3.31
N LYS A 146 1.27 18.84 2.41
CA LYS A 146 1.93 20.10 2.75
C LYS A 146 0.94 21.21 3.04
N GLN A 147 -0.17 21.20 2.31
CA GLN A 147 -1.24 22.19 2.39
C GLN A 147 -2.58 21.49 2.38
N TYR A 148 -3.58 22.12 3.00
CA TYR A 148 -4.96 21.67 3.01
C TYR A 148 -5.84 22.66 2.26
N ASN A 149 -6.84 22.13 1.58
CA ASN A 149 -7.93 22.86 0.96
C ASN A 149 -9.22 22.13 1.33
N ASP A 150 -10.29 22.85 1.66
CA ASP A 150 -11.59 22.23 1.98
C ASP A 150 -12.09 21.33 0.85
N GLY A 151 -11.83 21.71 -0.40
CA GLY A 151 -12.13 20.93 -1.60
C GLY A 151 -11.21 19.74 -1.85
N LEU A 152 -10.22 19.48 -0.98
CA LEU A 152 -9.25 18.39 -1.15
C LEU A 152 -9.97 17.03 -1.15
N ASP A 153 -10.09 16.44 -2.32
CA ASP A 153 -10.55 15.09 -2.54
C ASP A 153 -9.34 14.14 -2.56
N TRP A 154 -9.39 12.97 -1.91
CA TRP A 154 -8.29 11.98 -2.03
C TRP A 154 -8.11 11.49 -3.46
N HIS A 155 -9.09 11.72 -4.33
CA HIS A 155 -8.97 11.58 -5.78
C HIS A 155 -7.85 12.44 -6.41
N GLU A 156 -7.42 13.53 -5.76
CA GLU A 156 -6.54 14.57 -6.33
C GLU A 156 -5.29 14.87 -5.48
N GLN A 157 -4.96 14.02 -4.52
CA GLN A 157 -4.08 14.42 -3.43
C GLN A 157 -2.58 14.62 -3.80
N PRO A 158 -1.92 15.57 -3.10
CA PRO A 158 -0.86 16.44 -3.60
C PRO A 158 0.52 15.78 -3.70
N GLY A 159 1.24 16.22 -4.72
CA GLY A 159 2.62 15.82 -5.02
C GLY A 159 2.74 14.90 -6.22
N CYS A 160 1.64 14.59 -6.93
CA CYS A 160 1.64 13.64 -8.04
C CYS A 160 2.41 12.40 -7.63
N ILE A 161 1.85 11.54 -6.76
CA ILE A 161 2.23 10.14 -6.91
C ILE A 161 1.78 9.84 -8.33
N GLU A 162 2.72 9.90 -9.27
CA GLU A 162 2.54 9.29 -10.56
C GLU A 162 2.41 7.82 -10.21
N PHE A 163 1.18 7.40 -9.90
CA PHE A 163 0.75 6.03 -10.03
C PHE A 163 0.82 5.73 -11.53
N GLY A 164 2.02 5.82 -12.11
CA GLY A 164 2.34 5.33 -13.42
C GLY A 164 1.86 3.89 -13.43
N ASP A 165 1.13 3.55 -14.48
CA ASP A 165 0.41 2.29 -14.69
C ASP A 165 0.57 1.32 -13.50
N LEU A 166 -0.38 1.37 -12.55
CA LEU A 166 -0.52 0.42 -11.43
C LEU A 166 -0.54 -1.06 -11.89
N GLY A 167 -0.46 -1.27 -13.20
CA GLY A 167 -0.65 -2.51 -13.90
C GLY A 167 -2.03 -3.03 -13.58
N GLN A 168 -3.03 -2.15 -13.40
CA GLN A 168 -4.37 -2.58 -13.01
C GLN A 168 -4.88 -3.59 -14.03
N TYR A 169 -5.55 -4.62 -13.54
CA TYR A 169 -6.16 -5.61 -14.39
C TYR A 169 -7.12 -4.91 -15.37
N PRO A 170 -6.95 -5.08 -16.69
CA PRO A 170 -7.64 -4.25 -17.66
C PRO A 170 -9.15 -4.46 -17.59
N MET A 171 -9.89 -3.39 -17.87
CA MET A 171 -11.30 -3.45 -18.21
C MET A 171 -11.46 -3.44 -19.73
N TYR A 172 -12.66 -3.78 -20.24
CA TYR A 172 -12.89 -3.85 -21.67
C TYR A 172 -14.07 -2.97 -22.09
N TYR A 173 -14.04 -2.48 -23.33
CA TYR A 173 -15.17 -1.79 -23.94
C TYR A 173 -15.42 -2.28 -25.37
N SER A 174 -16.64 -2.09 -25.87
CA SER A 174 -17.02 -2.38 -27.27
C SER A 174 -17.82 -1.24 -27.89
N ILE A 175 -17.71 -1.09 -29.22
CA ILE A 175 -18.48 -0.12 -30.02
C ILE A 175 -19.32 -0.83 -31.10
N THR A 176 -18.74 -1.83 -31.77
CA THR A 176 -19.36 -2.59 -32.88
C THR A 176 -19.02 -4.08 -32.82
N GLY A 177 -19.12 -4.68 -31.61
CA GLY A 177 -18.98 -6.13 -31.41
C GLY A 177 -17.57 -6.66 -31.14
N GLY A 178 -16.52 -5.83 -31.22
CA GLY A 178 -15.16 -6.16 -30.77
C GLY A 178 -14.86 -5.59 -29.38
N HIS A 179 -14.06 -6.31 -28.59
CA HIS A 179 -13.59 -5.85 -27.28
C HIS A 179 -12.20 -5.22 -27.40
N THR A 180 -12.01 -4.05 -26.79
CA THR A 180 -10.70 -3.41 -26.64
C THR A 180 -10.42 -3.22 -25.16
N ASN A 181 -9.19 -3.53 -24.74
CA ASN A 181 -8.78 -3.36 -23.35
C ASN A 181 -8.39 -1.90 -23.07
N VAL A 182 -8.59 -1.49 -21.83
CA VAL A 182 -8.19 -0.17 -21.35
C VAL A 182 -7.85 -0.26 -19.86
N ALA A 183 -6.85 0.51 -19.44
CA ALA A 183 -6.51 0.62 -18.04
C ALA A 183 -7.70 1.24 -17.28
N PRO A 184 -8.20 0.61 -16.21
CA PRO A 184 -9.27 1.19 -15.42
C PRO A 184 -8.80 2.50 -14.76
N PRO A 185 -9.67 3.53 -14.69
CA PRO A 185 -9.41 4.71 -13.88
C PRO A 185 -9.07 4.38 -12.43
N LEU A 186 -8.14 5.14 -11.85
CA LEU A 186 -7.73 4.97 -10.47
C LEU A 186 -8.88 5.28 -9.50
N TYR A 187 -9.25 4.30 -8.68
CA TYR A 187 -10.18 4.46 -7.58
C TYR A 187 -9.46 5.13 -6.39
N PRO A 188 -10.06 6.12 -5.72
CA PRO A 188 -9.40 6.88 -4.66
C PRO A 188 -9.07 5.99 -3.47
N GLY A 189 -7.86 6.18 -2.95
CA GLY A 189 -7.27 5.33 -1.90
C GLY A 189 -6.52 4.11 -2.43
N VAL A 190 -6.69 3.74 -3.70
CA VAL A 190 -5.93 2.64 -4.29
C VAL A 190 -4.48 3.06 -4.51
N GLY A 191 -3.55 2.18 -4.15
CA GLY A 191 -2.11 2.41 -4.30
C GLY A 191 -1.48 3.17 -3.12
N TYR A 192 -2.30 3.72 -2.20
CA TYR A 192 -1.79 4.31 -0.97
C TYR A 192 -1.31 3.24 -0.01
N PRO A 193 -0.18 3.46 0.68
CA PRO A 193 0.21 2.63 1.81
C PRO A 193 -0.89 2.59 2.88
N GLY A 194 -1.13 1.40 3.41
CA GLY A 194 -2.06 1.21 4.51
C GLY A 194 -2.28 -0.25 4.85
N PHE A 195 -3.42 -0.52 5.46
CA PHE A 195 -3.83 -1.87 5.83
C PHE A 195 -5.34 -2.02 5.74
N GLY A 196 -5.82 -3.26 5.76
CA GLY A 196 -7.24 -3.56 5.74
C GLY A 196 -7.60 -4.95 6.25
N MET A 197 -8.89 -5.22 6.30
CA MET A 197 -9.45 -6.51 6.68
C MET A 197 -10.41 -7.00 5.58
N PRO A 198 -10.47 -8.31 5.31
CA PRO A 198 -11.50 -8.86 4.44
C PRO A 198 -12.89 -8.68 5.06
N SER A 199 -13.90 -8.72 4.21
CA SER A 199 -15.31 -8.62 4.63
C SER A 199 -15.65 -9.71 5.65
N GLY A 200 -16.32 -9.33 6.75
CA GLY A 200 -16.74 -10.23 7.82
C GLY A 200 -15.75 -10.36 8.98
N GLU A 201 -14.57 -9.75 8.90
CA GLU A 201 -13.65 -9.60 10.03
C GLU A 201 -13.94 -8.33 10.85
N PRO A 202 -13.58 -8.28 12.15
CA PRO A 202 -12.98 -9.35 12.94
C PRO A 202 -14.01 -10.44 13.32
N LEU A 203 -13.72 -11.70 13.01
CA LEU A 203 -14.61 -12.82 13.32
C LEU A 203 -14.82 -13.04 14.82
N SER A 204 -13.85 -12.62 15.65
CA SER A 204 -13.94 -12.66 17.11
C SER A 204 -14.71 -11.46 17.70
N GLY A 205 -15.26 -10.58 16.85
CA GLY A 205 -15.93 -9.34 17.25
C GLY A 205 -14.99 -8.19 17.60
N TYR A 206 -13.68 -8.44 17.70
CA TYR A 206 -12.66 -7.41 17.92
C TYR A 206 -11.28 -7.84 17.41
N PHE A 207 -10.39 -6.86 17.25
CA PHE A 207 -8.95 -7.02 17.07
C PHE A 207 -8.19 -6.10 18.06
N ASP A 208 -6.96 -6.47 18.41
CA ASP A 208 -6.11 -5.65 19.27
C ASP A 208 -5.43 -4.55 18.46
N TYR A 209 -5.15 -3.40 19.07
CA TYR A 209 -4.43 -2.30 18.42
C TYR A 209 -3.43 -1.62 19.35
N TRP A 210 -2.44 -0.97 18.73
CA TRP A 210 -1.47 -0.05 19.34
C TRP A 210 -1.41 1.24 18.53
N LEU A 211 -1.46 2.37 19.21
CA LEU A 211 -1.29 3.72 18.63
C LEU A 211 -0.12 4.41 19.30
N THR A 212 0.83 4.89 18.52
CA THR A 212 1.89 5.78 18.98
C THR A 212 1.95 6.99 18.06
N LYS A 213 2.17 8.18 18.62
CA LYS A 213 2.30 9.41 17.85
C LYS A 213 3.26 10.38 18.51
N ASP A 214 3.77 11.34 17.73
CA ASP A 214 4.39 12.55 18.24
C ASP A 214 3.67 13.80 17.68
N ALA A 215 4.35 14.94 17.67
CA ALA A 215 3.83 16.19 17.13
C ALA A 215 3.55 16.18 15.60
N SER A 216 4.13 15.24 14.86
CA SER A 216 4.25 15.25 13.39
C SER A 216 4.05 13.90 12.70
N ARG A 217 3.87 12.81 13.47
CA ARG A 217 3.87 11.42 13.00
C ARG A 217 2.92 10.55 13.81
N ILE A 218 2.36 9.53 13.17
CA ILE A 218 1.56 8.49 13.82
C ILE A 218 1.94 7.13 13.26
N THR A 219 1.92 6.11 14.12
CA THR A 219 1.98 4.70 13.75
C THR A 219 0.81 3.97 14.41
N ILE A 220 0.09 3.21 13.60
CA ILE A 220 -1.05 2.38 13.99
C ILE A 220 -0.67 0.94 13.69
N VAL A 221 -0.83 0.06 14.68
CA VAL A 221 -0.64 -1.39 14.50
C VAL A 221 -1.89 -2.10 14.93
N ILE A 222 -2.30 -3.11 14.17
CA ILE A 222 -3.41 -4.00 14.53
C ILE A 222 -2.93 -5.45 14.56
N LYS A 223 -3.56 -6.23 15.44
CA LYS A 223 -3.46 -7.68 15.48
C LYS A 223 -4.87 -8.27 15.44
N ASN A 224 -5.23 -8.87 14.30
CA ASN A 224 -6.45 -9.66 14.19
C ASN A 224 -6.08 -11.15 14.18
N ARG A 225 -6.33 -11.85 15.29
CA ARG A 225 -5.87 -13.25 15.47
C ARG A 225 -4.35 -13.34 15.31
N GLU A 226 -3.84 -14.16 14.38
CA GLU A 226 -2.40 -14.26 14.13
C GLU A 226 -1.89 -13.25 13.09
N GLN A 227 -2.79 -12.45 12.50
CA GLN A 227 -2.43 -11.49 11.45
C GLN A 227 -2.10 -10.13 12.03
N TRP A 228 -0.94 -9.62 11.65
CA TRP A 228 -0.43 -8.30 12.00
C TRP A 228 -0.44 -7.39 10.78
N ASP A 229 -0.88 -6.16 11.00
CA ASP A 229 -0.80 -5.09 10.02
C ASP A 229 -0.44 -3.77 10.68
N MET A 230 0.14 -2.85 9.91
CA MET A 230 0.49 -1.52 10.38
C MET A 230 0.24 -0.43 9.33
N GLY A 231 0.11 0.79 9.80
CA GLY A 231 0.08 2.02 9.02
C GLY A 231 0.90 3.10 9.70
N HIS A 232 1.58 3.93 8.92
CA HIS A 232 2.38 5.05 9.41
C HIS A 232 2.27 6.24 8.47
N ALA A 233 2.14 7.42 9.05
CA ALA A 233 2.08 8.67 8.30
C ALA A 233 2.73 9.78 9.11
N GLY A 234 3.45 10.65 8.43
CA GLY A 234 3.98 11.87 9.02
C GLY A 234 5.21 12.39 8.29
N MET A 235 6.09 13.03 9.06
CA MET A 235 7.35 13.56 8.54
C MET A 235 8.50 12.57 8.80
N LEU A 236 9.33 12.25 7.81
CA LEU A 236 10.61 11.56 7.99
C LEU A 236 11.53 12.37 8.92
N ILE A 237 12.44 11.70 9.63
CA ILE A 237 13.54 12.36 10.33
C ILE A 237 14.72 12.49 9.34
N PRO A 238 14.98 13.66 8.74
CA PRO A 238 16.04 13.82 7.75
C PRO A 238 17.44 13.74 8.41
N PHE A 239 18.44 13.19 7.71
CA PHE A 239 19.81 13.12 8.23
C PHE A 239 20.53 14.47 8.24
N HIS A 240 20.22 15.34 7.29
CA HIS A 240 20.77 16.70 7.23
C HIS A 240 19.71 17.70 7.68
N ALA A 241 19.97 18.36 8.81
CA ALA A 241 19.00 19.21 9.53
C ALA A 241 18.58 20.48 8.77
N ASN A 242 19.37 20.94 7.79
CA ASN A 242 19.07 22.15 7.04
C ASN A 242 19.24 21.89 5.53
N MET A 243 18.16 22.06 4.76
CA MET A 243 18.12 22.33 3.31
C MET A 243 18.01 21.17 2.30
N GLN A 244 18.01 19.88 2.67
CA GLN A 244 17.81 18.83 1.63
C GLN A 244 16.35 18.53 1.31
N TYR A 245 15.43 18.65 2.27
CA TYR A 245 14.01 18.30 2.08
C TYR A 245 13.09 19.45 2.47
N ALA A 246 12.43 20.05 1.47
CA ALA A 246 11.41 21.06 1.71
C ALA A 246 10.14 20.49 2.37
N PHE A 247 9.88 19.20 2.17
CA PHE A 247 8.73 18.48 2.73
C PHE A 247 9.02 16.98 2.82
N PRO A 248 9.74 16.51 3.86
CA PRO A 248 10.14 15.12 3.99
C PRO A 248 8.96 14.24 4.46
N ALA A 249 7.85 14.21 3.72
CA ALA A 249 6.65 13.49 4.10
C ALA A 249 6.73 12.01 3.73
N ILE A 250 6.30 11.13 4.62
CA ILE A 250 6.33 9.67 4.48
C ILE A 250 4.97 9.06 4.77
N ALA A 251 4.58 8.08 3.95
CA ALA A 251 3.47 7.19 4.22
C ALA A 251 3.94 5.74 4.06
N ALA A 252 3.59 4.89 5.02
CA ALA A 252 3.96 3.49 5.03
C ALA A 252 2.81 2.63 5.56
N GLY A 253 2.78 1.35 5.19
CA GLY A 253 1.78 0.41 5.66
C GLY A 253 2.18 -1.04 5.43
N SER A 254 1.25 -1.95 5.70
CA SER A 254 1.43 -3.38 5.47
C SER A 254 0.98 -3.84 4.09
N CYS A 255 0.29 -3.01 3.32
CA CYS A 255 -0.07 -3.28 1.93
C CYS A 255 -0.44 -1.97 1.21
N THR A 256 -0.66 -2.05 -0.10
CA THR A 256 -1.32 -1.00 -0.89
C THR A 256 -2.74 -1.39 -1.30
N GLY A 257 -3.23 -2.52 -0.75
CA GLY A 257 -4.46 -3.18 -1.17
C GLY A 257 -4.40 -3.79 -2.57
N LEU A 258 -3.25 -3.81 -3.24
CA LEU A 258 -3.11 -4.37 -4.59
C LEU A 258 -2.61 -5.82 -4.53
N ARG A 259 -3.22 -6.70 -5.33
CA ARG A 259 -2.78 -8.06 -5.58
C ARG A 259 -2.70 -8.32 -7.07
N THR A 260 -1.60 -8.94 -7.53
CA THR A 260 -1.54 -9.40 -8.91
C THR A 260 -2.44 -10.60 -9.13
N VAL A 261 -3.23 -10.53 -10.19
CA VAL A 261 -4.12 -11.59 -10.66
C VAL A 261 -3.85 -11.82 -12.15
N GLY A 262 -4.11 -13.04 -12.60
CA GLY A 262 -4.01 -13.41 -14.01
C GLY A 262 -5.16 -14.32 -14.39
N SER A 263 -5.59 -14.21 -15.64
CA SER A 263 -6.55 -15.14 -16.24
C SER A 263 -6.04 -15.60 -17.59
N SER A 264 -6.44 -16.81 -17.96
CA SER A 264 -6.28 -17.35 -19.31
C SER A 264 -7.65 -17.68 -19.85
N ASP A 265 -8.03 -17.03 -20.94
CA ASP A 265 -9.27 -17.29 -21.67
C ASP A 265 -8.97 -17.60 -23.14
N VAL A 266 -10.03 -17.75 -23.95
CA VAL A 266 -9.90 -17.99 -25.40
C VAL A 266 -9.20 -16.83 -26.11
N SER A 267 -9.26 -15.63 -25.53
CA SER A 267 -8.71 -14.38 -26.04
C SER A 267 -7.21 -14.21 -25.75
N GLY A 268 -6.68 -14.96 -24.77
CA GLY A 268 -5.26 -15.01 -24.45
C GLY A 268 -4.97 -15.00 -22.95
N VAL A 269 -3.76 -14.54 -22.61
CA VAL A 269 -3.32 -14.42 -21.21
C VAL A 269 -3.39 -12.95 -20.80
N THR A 270 -4.17 -12.67 -19.76
CA THR A 270 -4.30 -11.32 -19.20
C THR A 270 -3.76 -11.31 -17.78
N LYS A 271 -3.05 -10.23 -17.41
CA LYS A 271 -2.51 -10.00 -16.07
C LYS A 271 -2.69 -8.56 -15.65
N GLY A 272 -2.74 -8.37 -14.35
CA GLY A 272 -2.66 -7.06 -13.74
C GLY A 272 -2.97 -7.12 -12.25
N SER A 273 -3.21 -5.98 -11.64
CA SER A 273 -3.48 -5.81 -10.22
C SER A 273 -4.97 -5.58 -9.98
N LYS A 274 -5.53 -6.19 -8.93
CA LYS A 274 -6.86 -5.90 -8.39
C LYS A 274 -6.77 -5.53 -6.92
N ILE A 275 -7.79 -4.84 -6.42
CA ILE A 275 -7.94 -4.52 -5.00
C ILE A 275 -8.25 -5.81 -4.23
N ASP A 276 -7.43 -6.16 -3.26
CA ASP A 276 -7.59 -7.32 -2.39
C ASP A 276 -6.98 -7.07 -1.00
N TYR A 277 -7.82 -7.10 0.03
CA TYR A 277 -7.40 -7.01 1.43
C TYR A 277 -7.51 -8.35 2.17
N SER A 278 -7.76 -9.46 1.45
CA SER A 278 -7.75 -10.79 2.04
C SER A 278 -6.37 -11.19 2.56
N TYR A 279 -6.39 -12.06 3.55
CA TYR A 279 -5.22 -12.77 4.04
C TYR A 279 -5.05 -14.08 3.25
N ASN A 280 -3.83 -14.44 2.84
CA ASN A 280 -3.63 -15.81 2.35
C ASN A 280 -3.64 -16.80 3.52
N SER A 281 -3.88 -18.07 3.17
CA SER A 281 -3.60 -19.19 4.05
C SER A 281 -2.16 -19.09 4.57
N ASN A 282 -2.01 -18.96 5.89
CA ASN A 282 -0.73 -18.90 6.62
C ASN A 282 0.06 -17.58 6.52
N ASP A 283 -0.50 -16.47 6.04
CA ASP A 283 0.21 -15.18 6.15
C ASP A 283 0.05 -14.59 7.56
N MET A 284 1.16 -14.46 8.32
CA MET A 284 1.17 -13.73 9.61
C MET A 284 1.15 -12.21 9.43
N SER A 285 1.60 -11.72 8.28
CA SER A 285 1.45 -10.32 7.85
C SER A 285 1.50 -10.25 6.31
N ARG A 286 0.81 -9.28 5.70
CA ARG A 286 0.81 -9.14 4.23
C ARG A 286 2.14 -8.59 3.71
N SER A 287 2.60 -7.53 4.35
CA SER A 287 3.90 -6.90 4.19
C SER A 287 4.20 -6.05 5.42
N MET A 288 5.46 -5.68 5.59
CA MET A 288 5.90 -4.61 6.48
C MET A 288 6.71 -3.66 5.60
N PRO A 289 6.83 -2.36 5.95
CA PRO A 289 7.53 -1.37 5.09
C PRO A 289 8.94 -1.77 4.65
N CYS A 290 9.48 -2.74 5.37
CA CYS A 290 10.82 -3.26 5.37
C CYS A 290 10.98 -4.45 4.36
N ALA A 291 9.91 -5.01 3.77
CA ALA A 291 9.92 -6.16 2.85
C ALA A 291 8.70 -6.26 1.89
N PRO A 292 8.79 -7.05 0.80
CA PRO A 292 8.82 -6.66 -0.62
C PRO A 292 7.57 -5.96 -1.21
N CYS A 293 7.78 -5.42 -2.40
CA CYS A 293 6.80 -4.86 -3.32
C CYS A 293 6.38 -5.85 -4.40
N ILE A 294 5.24 -5.58 -5.05
CA ILE A 294 4.72 -6.39 -6.14
C ILE A 294 5.28 -5.87 -7.47
N ASN A 295 5.85 -6.78 -8.28
CA ASN A 295 6.22 -6.49 -9.66
C ASN A 295 5.25 -7.23 -10.61
N THR A 296 4.53 -6.46 -11.43
CA THR A 296 3.57 -7.00 -12.42
C THR A 296 4.22 -7.35 -13.77
N GLY A 297 5.53 -7.17 -13.91
CA GLY A 297 6.29 -7.42 -15.15
C GLY A 297 6.12 -6.34 -16.23
N THR A 298 5.48 -5.22 -15.90
CA THR A 298 5.33 -4.06 -16.79
C THR A 298 6.46 -3.05 -16.53
N LYS A 299 6.77 -2.17 -17.49
CA LYS A 299 7.90 -1.20 -17.44
C LYS A 299 7.79 -0.15 -16.30
N THR A 300 6.93 -0.33 -15.32
CA THR A 300 6.61 0.66 -14.28
C THR A 300 7.31 0.38 -12.95
N PRO A 301 7.57 1.44 -12.15
CA PRO A 301 8.08 1.26 -10.80
C PRO A 301 7.11 0.43 -9.96
N GLU A 302 7.68 -0.43 -9.13
CA GLU A 302 6.96 -1.29 -8.19
C GLU A 302 6.10 -0.45 -7.24
N HIS A 303 4.83 -0.83 -7.05
CA HIS A 303 3.99 -0.23 -6.03
C HIS A 303 4.41 -0.79 -4.67
N SER A 304 4.88 0.10 -3.80
CA SER A 304 5.41 -0.24 -2.48
C SER A 304 4.47 0.17 -1.37
N GLN A 305 4.57 -0.56 -0.27
CA GLN A 305 3.98 -0.26 1.02
C GLN A 305 4.71 0.88 1.75
N LEU A 306 5.76 1.47 1.15
CA LEU A 306 6.39 2.71 1.61
C LEU A 306 6.54 3.72 0.47
N SER A 307 6.14 4.95 0.74
CA SER A 307 6.34 6.10 -0.15
C SER A 307 6.89 7.32 0.59
N LEU A 308 7.76 8.07 -0.07
CA LEU A 308 8.36 9.31 0.45
C LEU A 308 8.23 10.42 -0.59
N CYS A 309 7.87 11.63 -0.14
CA CYS A 309 7.98 12.84 -0.94
C CYS A 309 9.45 13.28 -1.02
N LEU A 310 10.01 13.20 -2.23
CA LEU A 310 11.38 13.65 -2.52
C LEU A 310 11.48 15.18 -2.57
N PRO A 311 12.70 15.75 -2.57
CA PRO A 311 12.90 17.20 -2.57
C PRO A 311 12.29 17.94 -3.77
N ASP A 312 12.10 17.25 -4.90
CA ASP A 312 11.43 17.75 -6.10
C ASP A 312 9.89 17.84 -5.95
N GLY A 313 9.35 17.42 -4.80
CA GLY A 313 7.92 17.39 -4.50
C GLY A 313 7.21 16.16 -5.04
N LYS A 314 7.93 15.22 -5.69
CA LYS A 314 7.35 13.98 -6.21
C LYS A 314 7.41 12.88 -5.18
N TRP A 315 6.31 12.13 -5.10
CA TRP A 315 6.28 10.92 -4.30
C TRP A 315 6.94 9.77 -5.04
N ASN A 316 7.76 9.00 -4.33
CA ASN A 316 8.38 7.81 -4.86
C ASN A 316 8.25 6.65 -3.90
N PHE A 317 8.08 5.45 -4.47
CA PHE A 317 8.07 4.19 -3.74
C PHE A 317 9.48 3.73 -3.40
N PHE A 318 9.61 3.05 -2.26
CA PHE A 318 10.87 2.48 -1.77
C PHE A 318 10.72 0.97 -1.62
N SER A 319 11.65 0.21 -2.19
CA SER A 319 11.61 -1.24 -2.17
C SER A 319 13.02 -1.83 -1.99
N ASN A 320 13.11 -2.93 -1.24
CA ASN A 320 14.34 -3.72 -1.17
C ASN A 320 14.26 -5.00 -2.00
N TRP A 321 13.04 -5.53 -2.15
CA TRP A 321 12.76 -6.85 -2.66
C TRP A 321 11.49 -6.80 -3.50
N THR A 322 11.47 -7.61 -4.54
CA THR A 322 10.36 -7.68 -5.49
C THR A 322 10.00 -9.12 -5.72
N GLN A 323 8.71 -9.39 -5.79
CA GLN A 323 8.20 -10.69 -6.20
C GLN A 323 7.46 -10.56 -7.54
N GLU A 324 7.95 -11.25 -8.57
CA GLU A 324 7.32 -11.25 -9.90
C GLU A 324 6.20 -12.30 -9.97
N PHE A 325 5.08 -11.94 -10.61
CA PHE A 325 3.99 -12.85 -10.97
C PHE A 325 4.13 -13.32 -12.43
N LYS A 326 4.64 -14.53 -12.65
CA LYS A 326 4.94 -15.08 -13.98
C LYS A 326 3.80 -15.86 -14.61
N THR A 327 3.82 -15.89 -15.96
CA THR A 327 2.97 -16.76 -16.78
C THR A 327 3.85 -17.90 -17.22
N ASN A 328 3.39 -19.11 -17.03
CA ASN A 328 4.03 -20.30 -17.55
C ASN A 328 3.12 -20.94 -18.60
N SER A 329 3.70 -21.43 -19.69
CA SER A 329 2.98 -21.98 -20.84
C SER A 329 3.43 -23.38 -21.25
N SER A 330 4.43 -23.96 -20.56
CA SER A 330 5.08 -25.21 -20.95
C SER A 330 4.21 -26.47 -20.79
N SER A 331 3.12 -26.40 -20.02
CA SER A 331 2.21 -27.53 -19.76
C SER A 331 0.74 -27.08 -19.59
N GLY A 332 0.36 -26.02 -20.32
CA GLY A 332 -0.86 -25.25 -20.10
C GLY A 332 -0.54 -23.88 -19.50
N THR A 333 -1.46 -22.93 -19.63
CA THR A 333 -1.28 -21.59 -19.06
C THR A 333 -1.60 -21.61 -17.58
N TYR A 334 -0.61 -21.28 -16.75
CA TYR A 334 -0.78 -21.10 -15.32
C TYR A 334 0.09 -19.94 -14.82
N PHE A 335 -0.21 -19.46 -13.62
CA PHE A 335 0.45 -18.32 -13.02
C PHE A 335 1.14 -18.69 -11.72
N THR A 336 2.33 -18.14 -11.48
CA THR A 336 3.13 -18.41 -10.27
C THR A 336 3.82 -17.16 -9.78
N TYR A 337 3.93 -17.00 -8.46
CA TYR A 337 4.86 -16.04 -7.87
C TYR A 337 6.26 -16.64 -7.82
N GLU A 338 7.26 -15.90 -8.29
CA GLU A 338 8.65 -16.33 -8.18
C GLU A 338 9.23 -16.09 -6.78
N ARG A 339 10.44 -16.63 -6.54
CA ARG A 339 11.24 -16.26 -5.37
C ARG A 339 11.50 -14.75 -5.38
N PRO A 340 11.38 -14.04 -4.22
CA PRO A 340 11.74 -12.63 -4.13
C PRO A 340 13.19 -12.36 -4.56
N VAL A 341 13.39 -11.32 -5.36
CA VAL A 341 14.70 -10.86 -5.86
C VAL A 341 14.97 -9.45 -5.35
N ARG A 342 16.24 -9.13 -5.10
CA ARG A 342 16.65 -7.81 -4.62
C ARG A 342 16.54 -6.76 -5.72
N THR A 343 16.01 -5.60 -5.38
CA THR A 343 16.13 -4.40 -6.24
C THR A 343 17.57 -3.90 -6.20
N VAL A 344 18.23 -3.80 -7.37
CA VAL A 344 19.67 -3.50 -7.48
C VAL A 344 19.98 -2.00 -7.68
N THR A 345 18.96 -1.16 -7.85
CA THR A 345 19.10 0.28 -8.12
C THR A 345 17.85 1.02 -7.62
N GLY A 346 18.01 2.25 -7.14
CA GLY A 346 16.88 3.14 -6.86
C GLY A 346 16.65 3.43 -5.38
N ASN A 347 15.38 3.59 -5.01
CA ASN A 347 14.93 4.00 -3.68
C ASN A 347 14.77 2.77 -2.78
N MET A 348 15.51 2.72 -1.67
CA MET A 348 15.69 1.51 -0.88
C MET A 348 15.70 1.81 0.63
N LEU A 349 15.55 0.75 1.44
CA LEU A 349 15.56 0.79 2.90
C LEU A 349 16.76 0.03 3.46
N LYS A 350 17.48 0.57 4.45
CA LYS A 350 18.49 -0.21 5.18
C LYS A 350 17.81 -1.16 6.16
N PRO A 351 18.39 -2.36 6.39
CA PRO A 351 19.66 -2.84 5.85
C PRO A 351 19.54 -3.34 4.40
N THR A 352 20.61 -3.12 3.62
CA THR A 352 20.66 -3.27 2.15
C THR A 352 21.34 -4.56 1.72
N ARG A 353 21.05 -5.69 2.38
CA ARG A 353 21.93 -6.87 2.29
C ARG A 353 22.07 -7.39 0.86
N LYS A 354 23.30 -7.77 0.49
CA LYS A 354 23.66 -8.20 -0.88
C LYS A 354 22.97 -9.50 -1.31
N ASP A 355 22.58 -10.32 -0.36
CA ASP A 355 21.94 -11.61 -0.59
C ASP A 355 21.09 -11.98 0.63
N LEU A 356 19.89 -12.55 0.39
CA LEU A 356 19.03 -13.14 1.42
C LEU A 356 19.73 -14.29 2.19
N THR A 357 20.75 -14.93 1.63
CA THR A 357 21.45 -16.05 2.29
C THR A 357 22.34 -15.61 3.45
N GLN A 358 22.77 -14.34 3.47
CA GLN A 358 23.63 -13.76 4.51
C GLN A 358 22.76 -13.24 5.66
N VAL A 359 22.46 -14.15 6.59
CA VAL A 359 22.09 -13.77 7.96
C VAL A 359 23.37 -13.30 8.63
N SER A 360 23.80 -12.05 8.40
CA SER A 360 24.57 -11.41 9.45
C SER A 360 23.58 -11.19 10.59
N THR A 361 23.71 -11.91 11.68
CA THR A 361 23.36 -11.35 12.96
C THR A 361 23.93 -9.94 12.98
N ILE A 362 23.15 -8.93 13.39
CA ILE A 362 23.77 -7.70 13.83
C ILE A 362 24.42 -8.11 15.17
N LEU A 363 25.60 -8.74 15.06
CA LEU A 363 26.24 -9.58 16.07
C LEU A 363 26.54 -8.74 17.30
N GLY A 364 25.71 -8.91 18.34
CA GLY A 364 26.22 -9.12 19.68
C GLY A 364 26.04 -10.61 20.01
N ASP A 365 26.82 -11.11 20.98
CA ASP A 365 26.65 -12.45 21.53
C ASP A 365 25.19 -12.68 21.97
N ASP A 366 24.75 -13.94 22.16
CA ASP A 366 23.38 -14.41 22.48
C ASP A 366 22.64 -13.72 23.66
N THR A 367 23.23 -12.66 24.23
CA THR A 367 22.74 -11.80 25.31
C THR A 367 22.45 -10.34 24.88
N THR A 368 22.85 -9.92 23.67
CA THR A 368 22.76 -8.53 23.22
C THR A 368 21.90 -8.41 21.96
N ILE A 369 20.79 -7.68 22.06
CA ILE A 369 19.94 -7.37 20.90
C ILE A 369 20.44 -6.08 20.28
N THR A 370 20.95 -6.16 19.06
CA THR A 370 21.25 -4.94 18.29
C THR A 370 19.99 -4.47 17.57
N ILE A 371 19.71 -3.18 17.69
CA ILE A 371 18.58 -2.51 17.04
C ILE A 371 19.15 -1.50 16.06
N GLU A 372 18.80 -1.63 14.78
CA GLU A 372 19.17 -0.66 13.73
C GLU A 372 17.95 0.15 13.27
N PRO A 373 18.04 1.47 13.12
CA PRO A 373 16.92 2.26 12.60
C PRO A 373 16.58 1.89 11.15
N LEU A 374 15.30 1.97 10.81
CA LEU A 374 14.84 1.91 9.43
C LEU A 374 15.22 3.21 8.70
N GLU A 375 16.28 3.16 7.89
CA GLU A 375 16.78 4.31 7.13
C GLU A 375 16.44 4.20 5.65
N LEU A 376 16.08 5.32 5.02
CA LEU A 376 15.81 5.44 3.59
C LEU A 376 17.03 6.01 2.86
N PHE A 377 17.37 5.43 1.72
CA PHE A 377 18.44 5.92 0.86
C PHE A 377 18.08 5.75 -0.62
N GLN A 378 18.82 6.47 -1.46
CA GLN A 378 18.74 6.41 -2.90
C GLN A 378 20.09 5.98 -3.46
N GLU A 379 20.11 4.86 -4.19
CA GLU A 379 21.31 4.33 -4.84
C GLU A 379 21.30 4.69 -6.34
N ASN A 380 22.34 5.41 -6.76
CA ASN A 380 22.59 5.72 -8.18
C ASN A 380 23.83 4.95 -8.63
N THR A 381 23.61 3.79 -9.24
CA THR A 381 24.69 2.91 -9.72
C THR A 381 25.49 3.52 -10.86
N SER A 382 24.87 4.35 -11.70
CA SER A 382 25.57 5.04 -12.79
C SER A 382 26.59 6.07 -12.28
N GLN A 383 26.39 6.60 -11.08
CA GLN A 383 27.29 7.57 -10.43
C GLN A 383 28.07 6.97 -9.25
N GLY A 384 27.84 5.70 -8.91
CA GLY A 384 28.46 5.05 -7.75
C GLY A 384 28.14 5.73 -6.42
N SER A 385 27.02 6.46 -6.32
CA SER A 385 26.68 7.28 -5.17
C SER A 385 25.47 6.74 -4.41
N THR A 386 25.56 6.75 -3.07
CA THR A 386 24.44 6.45 -2.17
C THR A 386 24.08 7.69 -1.39
N ASN A 387 22.85 8.19 -1.55
CA ASN A 387 22.35 9.35 -0.80
C ASN A 387 21.43 8.89 0.33
N MET A 388 21.75 9.24 1.57
CA MET A 388 20.97 8.86 2.74
C MET A 388 19.94 9.96 3.04
N LEU A 389 18.65 9.60 3.02
CA LEU A 389 17.56 10.58 3.04
C LEU A 389 17.10 10.89 4.46
N GLY A 390 16.90 9.86 5.27
CA GLY A 390 16.41 9.98 6.64
C GLY A 390 16.09 8.64 7.26
N ARG A 391 15.55 8.68 8.49
CA ARG A 391 15.05 7.50 9.21
C ARG A 391 13.57 7.62 9.49
N ILE A 392 12.89 6.48 9.46
CA ILE A 392 11.48 6.36 9.84
C ILE A 392 11.40 6.42 11.37
N TRP A 393 10.45 7.18 11.89
CA TRP A 393 10.32 7.40 13.33
C TRP A 393 9.89 6.14 14.06
N ASN A 394 10.57 5.86 15.17
CA ASN A 394 10.34 4.73 16.05
C ASN A 394 10.34 3.36 15.38
N MET A 395 10.81 3.22 14.14
CA MET A 395 10.86 1.93 13.44
C MET A 395 12.29 1.43 13.30
N TYR A 396 12.47 0.17 13.64
CA TYR A 396 13.78 -0.45 13.73
C TYR A 396 13.77 -1.90 13.25
N TRP A 397 14.96 -2.39 12.99
CA TRP A 397 15.28 -3.79 12.74
C TRP A 397 15.84 -4.43 14.00
N PRO A 398 15.18 -5.44 14.56
CA PRO A 398 15.81 -6.31 15.56
C PRO A 398 16.84 -7.23 14.87
N GLY A 399 18.04 -7.32 15.44
CA GLY A 399 18.92 -8.47 15.21
C GLY A 399 18.41 -9.73 15.91
N ASP A 400 18.78 -10.91 15.37
CA ASP A 400 18.51 -12.32 15.81
C ASP A 400 17.07 -12.68 16.25
N PRO A 401 16.63 -13.96 16.24
CA PRO A 401 15.21 -14.27 16.27
C PRO A 401 14.66 -14.17 17.69
N TYR A 402 14.00 -13.05 17.97
CA TYR A 402 12.90 -13.07 18.92
C TYR A 402 11.82 -14.04 18.44
N ASN A 403 11.46 -15.01 19.28
CA ASN A 403 10.47 -16.04 18.97
C ASN A 403 9.04 -15.69 19.44
N ARG A 404 8.78 -14.44 19.84
CA ARG A 404 7.47 -14.00 20.34
C ARG A 404 7.12 -12.59 19.86
N TYR A 405 6.07 -12.49 19.04
CA TYR A 405 5.51 -11.22 18.58
C TYR A 405 4.66 -10.53 19.65
N GLY A 406 4.54 -9.21 19.55
CA GLY A 406 3.84 -8.36 20.51
C GLY A 406 4.78 -7.51 21.36
N GLU A 407 4.28 -7.06 22.50
CA GLU A 407 5.03 -6.16 23.38
C GLU A 407 6.25 -6.88 23.96
N VAL A 408 7.41 -6.23 23.83
CA VAL A 408 8.69 -6.68 24.36
C VAL A 408 9.39 -5.51 25.02
N GLU A 409 10.26 -5.81 25.98
CA GLU A 409 11.09 -4.80 26.64
C GLU A 409 12.55 -5.01 26.21
N ILE A 410 13.19 -3.94 25.73
CA ILE A 410 14.60 -3.96 25.35
C ILE A 410 15.27 -2.76 26.01
N ASN A 411 16.29 -2.99 26.84
CA ASN A 411 16.98 -1.93 27.61
C ASN A 411 16.02 -1.03 28.42
N ASN A 412 15.04 -1.63 29.09
CA ASN A 412 13.99 -0.93 29.86
C ASN A 412 13.11 0.01 29.04
N GLN A 413 13.04 -0.20 27.73
CA GLN A 413 12.19 0.56 26.82
C GLN A 413 11.16 -0.37 26.18
N PRO A 414 9.88 0.01 26.12
CA PRO A 414 8.84 -0.80 25.52
C PRO A 414 8.87 -0.71 23.99
N TYR A 415 8.84 -1.87 23.35
CA TYR A 415 8.72 -2.02 21.91
C TYR A 415 7.58 -2.96 21.57
N LEU A 416 7.12 -2.86 20.32
CA LEU A 416 6.23 -3.81 19.69
C LEU A 416 7.00 -4.53 18.59
N LEU A 417 7.18 -5.83 18.75
CA LEU A 417 7.83 -6.69 17.75
C LEU A 417 6.78 -7.27 16.80
N LEU A 418 6.96 -7.03 15.51
CA LEU A 418 6.11 -7.50 14.43
C LEU A 418 6.79 -8.60 13.60
N PRO A 419 6.01 -9.57 13.08
CA PRO A 419 6.52 -10.60 12.19
C PRO A 419 6.96 -10.02 10.85
N ASN A 420 7.74 -10.82 10.11
CA ASN A 420 8.01 -10.56 8.71
C ASN A 420 6.83 -11.02 7.82
N CYS A 421 6.74 -10.47 6.62
CA CYS A 421 5.81 -10.81 5.56
C CYS A 421 6.03 -12.14 4.84
N TRP A 422 7.17 -12.81 5.05
CA TRP A 422 7.44 -14.14 4.49
C TRP A 422 7.34 -15.25 5.51
N GLU A 423 7.09 -14.89 6.77
CA GLU A 423 6.88 -15.88 7.81
C GLU A 423 5.56 -16.60 7.57
N GLU A 424 5.64 -17.93 7.52
CA GLU A 424 4.53 -18.86 7.23
C GLU A 424 3.89 -18.73 5.83
N ARG A 425 4.28 -17.71 5.04
CA ARG A 425 3.87 -17.56 3.65
C ARG A 425 4.47 -18.66 2.78
N ALA A 426 3.61 -19.48 2.17
CA ALA A 426 4.04 -20.40 1.13
C ALA A 426 4.50 -19.59 -0.09
N TRP A 427 5.78 -19.63 -0.40
CA TRP A 427 6.23 -19.27 -1.75
C TRP A 427 5.68 -20.34 -2.66
N HIS A 428 4.80 -19.96 -3.60
CA HIS A 428 4.14 -20.95 -4.44
C HIS A 428 5.21 -21.82 -5.12
N LEU A 429 5.14 -23.11 -4.81
CA LEU A 429 5.97 -24.14 -5.41
C LEU A 429 5.79 -24.06 -6.94
N PRO A 430 6.87 -24.01 -7.72
CA PRO A 430 6.80 -24.07 -9.17
C PRO A 430 5.97 -25.28 -9.63
N SER A 431 4.69 -25.05 -9.92
CA SER A 431 3.75 -25.97 -10.55
C SER A 431 3.55 -27.33 -9.86
N PHE A 432 2.33 -27.60 -9.41
CA PHE A 432 1.83 -28.97 -9.12
C PHE A 432 1.95 -29.93 -10.33
N ASN A 433 2.36 -29.45 -11.51
CA ASN A 433 2.62 -30.24 -12.71
C ASN A 433 4.09 -30.66 -12.89
N LYS A 434 5.00 -30.20 -12.04
CA LYS A 434 6.30 -30.85 -11.82
C LYS A 434 6.19 -31.54 -10.47
N PHE A 435 6.32 -32.86 -10.45
CA PHE A 435 6.53 -33.59 -9.21
C PHE A 435 7.82 -33.08 -8.58
N GLU A 436 7.74 -32.04 -7.74
CA GLU A 436 8.86 -31.65 -6.90
C GLU A 436 9.11 -32.81 -5.95
N THR A 437 10.36 -33.26 -5.90
CA THR A 437 10.72 -34.34 -4.99
C THR A 437 10.53 -33.85 -3.55
N PRO A 438 10.19 -34.74 -2.59
CA PRO A 438 10.10 -34.37 -1.18
C PRO A 438 11.33 -33.60 -0.67
N GLU A 439 12.51 -33.87 -1.21
CA GLU A 439 13.76 -33.17 -0.88
C GLU A 439 13.74 -31.70 -1.33
N ASN A 440 13.21 -31.41 -2.51
CA ASN A 440 13.07 -30.03 -3.01
C ASN A 440 12.01 -29.25 -2.22
N LEU A 441 10.90 -29.91 -1.87
CA LEU A 441 9.87 -29.33 -0.99
C LEU A 441 10.44 -28.99 0.38
N LEU A 442 11.23 -29.91 0.96
CA LEU A 442 11.88 -29.71 2.25
C LEU A 442 12.95 -28.60 2.18
N ALA A 443 13.74 -28.54 1.11
CA ALA A 443 14.73 -27.49 0.90
C ALA A 443 14.06 -26.11 0.81
N THR A 444 12.99 -26.00 0.02
CA THR A 444 12.19 -24.78 -0.12
C THR A 444 11.54 -24.37 1.19
N SER A 445 10.98 -25.32 1.94
CA SER A 445 10.40 -25.04 3.26
C SER A 445 11.45 -24.50 4.25
N LYS A 446 12.64 -25.12 4.30
CA LYS A 446 13.76 -24.63 5.13
C LYS A 446 14.21 -23.24 4.70
N GLU A 447 14.21 -22.98 3.40
CA GLU A 447 14.55 -21.69 2.83
C GLU A 447 13.53 -20.60 3.23
N ILE A 448 12.23 -20.86 3.06
CA ILE A 448 11.14 -19.98 3.51
C ILE A 448 11.26 -19.68 5.00
N ILE A 449 11.46 -20.70 5.85
CA ILE A 449 11.64 -20.52 7.29
C ILE A 449 12.84 -19.63 7.60
N LYS A 450 13.96 -19.81 6.89
CA LYS A 450 15.15 -18.98 7.06
C LYS A 450 14.86 -17.51 6.69
N TYR A 451 14.06 -17.27 5.65
CA TYR A 451 13.70 -15.91 5.24
C TYR A 451 12.60 -15.28 6.10
N GLY A 452 11.64 -16.06 6.61
CA GLY A 452 10.64 -15.60 7.56
C GLY A 452 11.27 -15.06 8.85
N LYS A 453 12.44 -15.57 9.24
CA LYS A 453 13.21 -15.03 10.38
C LYS A 453 13.90 -13.70 10.11
N GLN A 454 14.07 -13.33 8.83
CA GLN A 454 14.64 -12.04 8.44
C GLN A 454 13.54 -10.99 8.40
N PHE A 455 13.93 -9.74 8.35
CA PHE A 455 13.03 -8.63 8.11
C PHE A 455 11.85 -8.45 9.09
N LYS A 456 12.01 -8.87 10.35
CA LYS A 456 11.10 -8.48 11.44
C LYS A 456 11.19 -6.98 11.69
N MET A 457 10.18 -6.40 12.31
CA MET A 457 10.18 -4.97 12.61
C MET A 457 9.92 -4.72 14.08
N LEU A 458 10.66 -3.78 14.67
CA LEU A 458 10.42 -3.24 16.00
C LEU A 458 9.84 -1.84 15.88
N ILE A 459 8.78 -1.57 16.63
CA ILE A 459 8.25 -0.22 16.82
C ILE A 459 8.48 0.17 18.27
N ARG A 460 9.22 1.26 18.51
CA ARG A 460 9.37 1.82 19.85
C ARG A 460 8.07 2.48 20.28
N LEU A 461 7.54 2.10 21.43
CA LEU A 461 6.24 2.56 21.93
C LEU A 461 6.37 3.85 22.75
N GLU A 462 7.51 4.05 23.40
CA GLU A 462 7.79 5.22 24.24
C GLU A 462 9.18 5.79 23.94
N GLU A 463 9.30 7.11 23.82
CA GLU A 463 10.59 7.81 23.72
C GLU A 463 11.13 8.28 25.07
#